data_AF-A0A7J9I5V4-F1
#
_entry.id   AF-A0A7J9I5V4-F1
#
_cell.length_a   1.000
_cell.length_b   1.000
_cell.length_c   1.000
_cell.angle_alpha   90.00
_cell.angle_beta   90.00
_cell.angle_gamma   90.00
#
_symmetry.space_group_name_H-M   'P 1'
#
loop_
_entity.id
_entity.type
_entity.pdbx_description
1 polymer ?
#
loop_
_entity_poly.entity_id
_entity_poly.type
_entity_poly.pdbx_seq_one_letter_code
_entity_poly.pdbx_strand_id
1 'polypeptide(L)'
;MNVDKCLFQALAQFWNTAYSCFTFGKVDLVPTIEEYMALLQCLKIQVNKTYSRAVSVPTFLKKLMNIIGMSKQWVVARIKKKGDSKCIPWKNLKDIILAHQDTKKKVDVFALSIYGLVVFPKALGHVDEVVTNLFN
;
A
#
# COMPACT_ATOMS: atom_id res chain seq x y z
N MET A 1 -1.20 15.51 -7.04
CA MET A 1 -0.19 14.45 -7.27
C MET A 1 -0.50 13.88 -8.63
N ASN A 2 0.34 14.16 -9.63
CA ASN A 2 0.14 13.69 -10.99
C ASN A 2 0.84 12.33 -11.10
N VAL A 3 0.07 11.26 -11.25
CA VAL A 3 0.61 9.90 -11.31
C VAL A 3 1.10 9.67 -12.75
N ASP A 4 2.39 9.41 -12.93
CA ASP A 4 2.96 9.15 -14.26
C ASP A 4 2.52 7.76 -14.76
N LYS A 5 1.39 7.74 -15.47
CA LYS A 5 0.80 6.51 -16.01
C LYS A 5 1.78 5.71 -16.86
N CYS A 6 2.61 6.37 -17.67
CA CYS A 6 3.55 5.71 -18.56
C CYS A 6 4.64 4.98 -17.76
N LEU A 7 5.18 5.63 -16.73
CA LEU A 7 6.14 5.01 -15.81
C LEU A 7 5.58 3.75 -15.14
N PHE A 8 4.35 3.82 -14.60
CA PHE A 8 3.73 2.66 -13.95
C PHE A 8 3.45 1.52 -14.92
N GLN A 9 3.01 1.83 -16.14
CA GLN A 9 2.82 0.83 -17.17
C GLN A 9 4.13 0.14 -17.55
N ALA A 10 5.22 0.89 -17.68
CA ALA A 10 6.53 0.32 -17.93
C ALA A 10 7.00 -0.58 -16.77
N LEU A 11 6.96 -0.09 -15.52
CA LEU A 11 7.36 -0.86 -14.34
C LEU A 11 6.55 -2.16 -14.19
N ALA A 12 5.25 -2.11 -14.46
CA ALA A 12 4.39 -3.29 -14.37
C ALA A 12 4.79 -4.42 -15.33
N GLN A 13 5.42 -4.11 -16.48
CA GLN A 13 5.90 -5.12 -17.43
C GLN A 13 7.08 -5.93 -16.89
N PHE A 14 7.85 -5.33 -15.98
CA PHE A 14 9.03 -5.97 -15.38
C PHE A 14 8.72 -6.61 -14.02
N TRP A 15 7.50 -6.48 -13.49
CA TRP A 15 7.13 -7.06 -12.20
C TRP A 15 7.08 -8.58 -12.25
N ASN A 16 7.92 -9.24 -11.45
CA ASN A 16 7.98 -10.67 -11.33
C ASN A 16 7.29 -11.13 -10.03
N THR A 17 6.09 -11.67 -10.16
CA THR A 17 5.28 -12.09 -9.01
C THR A 17 5.88 -13.26 -8.23
N ALA A 18 6.71 -14.11 -8.85
CA ALA A 18 7.31 -15.26 -8.19
C ALA A 18 8.38 -14.85 -7.18
N TYR A 19 9.14 -13.80 -7.51
CA TYR A 19 10.25 -13.30 -6.69
C TYR A 19 9.92 -12.00 -5.95
N SER A 20 8.76 -11.39 -6.22
CA SER A 20 8.35 -10.10 -5.65
C SER A 20 9.37 -8.98 -5.88
N CYS A 21 9.91 -8.92 -7.10
CA CYS A 21 10.89 -7.92 -7.55
C CYS A 21 10.63 -7.50 -9.00
N PHE A 22 11.34 -6.48 -9.48
CA PHE A 22 11.36 -6.14 -10.91
C PHE A 22 12.53 -6.85 -11.59
N THR A 23 12.26 -7.67 -12.61
CA THR A 23 13.30 -8.42 -13.35
C THR A 23 13.59 -7.76 -14.70
N PHE A 24 14.84 -7.33 -14.90
CA PHE A 24 15.37 -6.77 -16.14
C PHE A 24 16.39 -7.74 -16.74
N GLY A 25 15.92 -8.67 -17.59
CA GLY A 25 16.77 -9.71 -18.16
C GLY A 25 17.32 -10.64 -17.08
N LYS A 26 18.60 -10.46 -16.71
CA LYS A 26 19.29 -11.25 -15.68
C LYS A 26 19.49 -10.52 -14.35
N VAL A 27 18.91 -9.32 -14.20
CA VAL A 27 19.07 -8.47 -13.02
C VAL A 27 17.73 -8.32 -12.33
N ASP A 28 17.70 -8.58 -11.02
CA ASP A 28 16.54 -8.32 -10.18
C ASP A 28 16.74 -7.03 -9.39
N LEU A 29 15.73 -6.16 -9.43
CA LEU A 29 15.67 -4.90 -8.70
C LEU A 29 14.59 -5.00 -7.63
N VAL A 30 14.99 -4.77 -6.37
CA VAL A 30 14.09 -4.62 -5.22
C VAL A 30 14.29 -3.22 -4.68
N PRO A 31 13.46 -2.23 -5.09
CA PRO A 31 13.67 -0.86 -4.67
C PRO A 31 13.49 -0.71 -3.15
N THR A 32 14.27 0.18 -2.54
CA THR A 32 14.09 0.53 -1.13
C THR A 32 12.81 1.36 -0.94
N ILE A 33 12.41 1.58 0.32
CA ILE A 33 11.24 2.40 0.65
C ILE A 33 11.41 3.82 0.07
N GLU A 34 12.60 4.37 0.19
CA GLU A 34 12.98 5.70 -0.30
C GLU A 34 12.88 5.77 -1.84
N GLU A 35 13.36 4.73 -2.53
CA GLU A 35 13.27 4.65 -3.99
C GLU A 35 11.82 4.53 -4.46
N TYR A 36 11.00 3.72 -3.78
CA TYR A 36 9.55 3.70 -4.04
C TYR A 36 8.89 5.05 -3.75
N MET A 37 9.24 5.75 -2.68
CA MET A 37 8.68 7.07 -2.41
C MET A 37 9.00 8.08 -3.52
N ALA A 38 10.25 8.06 -4.02
CA ALA A 38 10.68 8.88 -5.13
C ALA A 38 9.91 8.53 -6.42
N LEU A 39 9.83 7.24 -6.77
CA LEU A 39 9.11 6.74 -7.94
C LEU A 39 7.61 7.09 -7.89
N LEU A 40 6.98 6.89 -6.73
CA LEU A 40 5.57 7.15 -6.54
C LEU A 40 5.26 8.64 -6.36
N GLN A 41 6.26 9.52 -6.19
CA GLN A 41 6.08 10.91 -5.74
C GLN A 41 5.24 11.02 -4.45
N CYS A 42 5.32 10.00 -3.58
CA CYS A 42 4.53 9.92 -2.36
C CYS A 42 5.32 10.46 -1.16
N LEU A 43 5.33 11.78 -0.99
CA LEU A 43 6.07 12.49 0.08
C LEU A 43 5.49 12.30 1.50
N LYS A 44 4.46 11.46 1.69
CA LYS A 44 3.73 11.36 2.96
C LYS A 44 4.33 10.39 3.97
N ILE A 45 5.24 9.51 3.55
CA ILE A 45 5.87 8.55 4.46
C ILE A 45 6.98 9.25 5.22
N GLN A 46 6.86 9.36 6.54
CA GLN A 46 7.97 9.76 7.40
C GLN A 46 8.88 8.54 7.59
N VAL A 47 9.88 8.39 6.72
CA VAL A 47 10.86 7.28 6.71
C VAL A 47 11.41 6.99 8.11
N ASN A 48 11.78 8.04 8.87
CA ASN A 48 12.27 7.91 10.25
C ASN A 48 11.27 7.22 11.20
N LYS A 49 9.97 7.39 10.98
CA LYS A 49 8.90 6.77 11.78
C LYS A 49 8.69 5.30 11.40
N THR A 50 8.97 4.93 10.15
CA THR A 50 8.88 3.53 9.69
C THR A 50 9.93 2.66 10.38
N TYR A 51 11.11 3.21 10.65
CA TYR A 51 12.19 2.55 11.38
C TYR A 51 12.14 2.74 12.90
N SER A 52 11.26 3.62 13.41
CA SER A 52 11.14 3.92 14.84
C SER A 52 9.86 3.34 15.44
N ARG A 53 9.98 2.56 16.53
CA ARG A 53 8.83 2.02 17.24
C ARG A 53 8.10 3.12 18.01
N ALA A 54 6.91 3.51 17.56
CA ALA A 54 6.10 4.51 18.26
C ALA A 54 5.50 3.94 19.57
N VAL A 55 5.42 4.80 20.60
CA VAL A 55 4.92 4.47 21.95
C VAL A 55 3.40 4.18 21.98
N SER A 56 2.64 4.72 21.02
CA SER A 56 1.21 4.44 20.85
C SER A 56 0.83 4.33 19.37
N VAL A 57 0.91 3.12 18.82
CA VAL A 57 0.52 2.87 17.42
C VAL A 57 -1.01 2.86 17.32
N PRO A 58 -1.64 3.73 16.50
CA PRO A 58 -3.09 3.65 16.24
C PRO A 58 -3.47 2.27 15.74
N THR A 59 -4.64 1.75 16.17
CA THR A 59 -5.10 0.43 15.72
C THR A 59 -5.25 0.39 14.21
N PHE A 60 -5.07 -0.79 13.61
CA PHE A 60 -5.24 -1.03 12.17
C PHE A 60 -6.56 -0.45 11.63
N LEU A 61 -7.65 -0.62 12.38
CA LEU A 61 -8.96 -0.07 12.06
C LEU A 61 -8.93 1.46 11.95
N LYS A 62 -8.35 2.16 12.93
CA LYS A 62 -8.26 3.63 12.93
C LYS A 62 -7.42 4.14 11.77
N LYS A 63 -6.31 3.45 11.46
CA LYS A 63 -5.45 3.80 10.31
C LYS A 63 -6.17 3.61 8.99
N LEU A 64 -6.85 2.49 8.78
CA LEU A 64 -7.62 2.27 7.56
C LEU A 64 -8.74 3.29 7.39
N MET A 65 -9.46 3.64 8.45
CA MET A 65 -10.47 4.70 8.38
C MET A 65 -9.86 6.02 7.93
N ASN A 66 -8.69 6.38 8.47
CA ASN A 66 -7.99 7.61 8.09
C ASN A 66 -7.51 7.57 6.64
N ILE A 67 -6.90 6.47 6.18
CA ILE A 67 -6.35 6.34 4.82
C ILE A 67 -7.48 6.31 3.78
N ILE A 68 -8.48 5.45 4.01
CA ILE A 68 -9.53 5.14 3.05
C ILE A 68 -10.64 6.21 3.08
N GLY A 69 -10.90 6.83 4.23
CA GLY A 69 -12.00 7.79 4.40
C GLY A 69 -13.37 7.14 4.57
N MET A 70 -13.44 5.83 4.88
CA MET A 70 -14.69 5.09 5.07
C MET A 70 -15.11 5.01 6.54
N SER A 71 -16.39 4.71 6.78
CA SER A 71 -16.94 4.55 8.12
C SER A 71 -16.35 3.34 8.85
N LYS A 72 -16.41 3.36 10.19
CA LYS A 72 -15.96 2.26 11.04
C LYS A 72 -16.65 0.94 10.66
N GLN A 73 -17.97 0.96 10.46
CA GLN A 73 -18.73 -0.26 10.12
C GLN A 73 -18.27 -0.84 8.78
N TRP A 74 -18.04 0.02 7.79
CA TRP A 74 -17.60 -0.40 6.46
C TRP A 74 -16.24 -1.12 6.52
N VAL A 75 -15.30 -0.56 7.30
CA VAL A 75 -13.94 -1.10 7.45
C VAL A 75 -13.95 -2.40 8.24
N VAL A 76 -14.64 -2.45 9.38
CA VAL A 76 -14.74 -3.67 10.21
C VAL A 76 -15.28 -4.86 9.42
N ALA A 77 -16.30 -4.64 8.58
CA ALA A 77 -16.90 -5.69 7.76
C ALA A 77 -15.95 -6.27 6.69
N ARG A 78 -14.82 -5.60 6.40
CA ARG A 78 -13.92 -5.95 5.29
C ARG A 78 -12.51 -6.33 5.74
N ILE A 79 -12.15 -6.06 6.98
CA ILE A 79 -10.94 -6.62 7.59
C ILE A 79 -11.13 -8.14 7.74
N LYS A 80 -10.14 -8.90 7.27
CA LYS A 80 -10.09 -10.36 7.42
C LYS A 80 -8.82 -10.77 8.14
N LYS A 81 -8.87 -11.89 8.85
CA LYS A 81 -7.65 -12.54 9.37
C LYS A 81 -7.06 -13.43 8.27
N LYS A 82 -5.77 -13.27 7.99
CA LYS A 82 -5.01 -14.07 7.00
C LYS A 82 -3.70 -14.48 7.69
N GLY A 83 -3.59 -15.77 8.03
CA GLY A 83 -2.52 -16.24 8.91
C GLY A 83 -2.60 -15.53 10.27
N ASP A 84 -1.49 -14.95 10.69
CA ASP A 84 -1.37 -14.30 12.00
C ASP A 84 -1.77 -12.82 12.01
N SER A 85 -2.10 -12.24 10.86
CA SER A 85 -2.35 -10.80 10.75
C SER A 85 -3.72 -10.45 10.20
N LYS A 86 -4.16 -9.24 10.55
CA LYS A 86 -5.35 -8.62 9.97
C LYS A 86 -4.97 -8.00 8.64
N CYS A 87 -5.82 -8.18 7.64
CA CYS A 87 -5.58 -7.68 6.29
C CYS A 87 -6.87 -7.11 5.68
N ILE A 88 -6.70 -6.30 4.63
CA ILE A 88 -7.80 -5.84 3.76
C ILE A 88 -7.59 -6.40 2.34
N PRO A 89 -8.62 -7.00 1.70
CA PRO A 89 -8.46 -7.53 0.35
C PRO A 89 -8.28 -6.44 -0.71
N TRP A 90 -7.45 -6.71 -1.72
CA TRP A 90 -7.21 -5.80 -2.85
C TRP A 90 -8.50 -5.39 -3.56
N LYS A 91 -9.44 -6.33 -3.77
CA LYS A 91 -10.72 -6.05 -4.43
C LYS A 91 -11.45 -4.86 -3.79
N ASN A 92 -11.48 -4.82 -2.46
CA ASN A 92 -12.12 -3.74 -1.71
C ASN A 92 -11.40 -2.40 -1.91
N LEU A 93 -10.06 -2.40 -1.90
CA LEU A 93 -9.27 -1.20 -2.15
C LEU A 93 -9.43 -0.69 -3.59
N LYS A 94 -9.47 -1.61 -4.57
CA LYS A 94 -9.71 -1.29 -5.98
C LYS A 94 -11.06 -0.60 -6.18
N ASP A 95 -12.12 -1.14 -5.58
CA ASP A 95 -13.46 -0.55 -5.65
C ASP A 95 -13.47 0.89 -5.11
N ILE A 96 -12.72 1.15 -4.02
CA ILE A 96 -12.55 2.50 -3.47
C ILE A 96 -11.80 3.39 -4.45
N ILE A 97 -10.65 2.97 -4.99
CA ILE A 97 -9.84 3.78 -5.92
C ILE A 97 -10.69 4.25 -7.12
N LEU A 98 -11.55 3.37 -7.64
CA LEU A 98 -12.44 3.67 -8.75
C LEU A 98 -13.56 4.64 -8.36
N ALA A 99 -14.19 4.43 -7.19
CA ALA A 99 -15.43 5.14 -6.82
C ALA A 99 -15.23 6.40 -5.94
N HIS A 100 -14.10 6.57 -5.27
CA HIS A 100 -13.90 7.67 -4.31
C HIS A 100 -14.01 9.03 -5.03
N GLN A 101 -14.54 10.08 -4.38
CA GLN A 101 -14.58 11.42 -5.00
C GLN A 101 -13.33 12.25 -4.65
N ASP A 102 -12.81 12.11 -3.44
CA ASP A 102 -11.56 12.74 -3.03
C ASP A 102 -10.35 12.09 -3.73
N THR A 103 -9.70 12.89 -4.59
CA THR A 103 -8.51 12.48 -5.35
C THR A 103 -7.31 12.20 -4.43
N LYS A 104 -7.18 12.90 -3.30
CA LYS A 104 -6.11 12.66 -2.32
C LYS A 104 -6.27 11.29 -1.66
N LYS A 105 -7.50 10.91 -1.31
CA LYS A 105 -7.80 9.57 -0.77
C LYS A 105 -7.55 8.47 -1.79
N LYS A 106 -7.92 8.68 -3.06
CA LYS A 106 -7.56 7.72 -4.14
C LYS A 106 -6.08 7.42 -4.17
N VAL A 107 -5.26 8.47 -4.15
CA VAL A 107 -3.81 8.36 -4.17
C VAL A 107 -3.30 7.62 -2.93
N ASP A 108 -3.82 7.94 -1.74
CA ASP A 108 -3.41 7.26 -0.50
C ASP A 108 -3.78 5.77 -0.51
N VAL A 109 -4.96 5.40 -1.00
CA VAL A 109 -5.40 4.00 -1.13
C VAL A 109 -4.60 3.27 -2.22
N PHE A 110 -4.29 3.94 -3.33
CA PHE A 110 -3.44 3.39 -4.37
C PHE A 110 -2.02 3.11 -3.83
N ALA A 111 -1.42 4.08 -3.14
CA ALA A 111 -0.12 3.91 -2.49
C ALA A 111 -0.15 2.76 -1.47
N LEU A 112 -1.18 2.69 -0.61
CA LEU A 112 -1.36 1.58 0.35
C LEU A 112 -1.36 0.22 -0.36
N SER A 113 -2.00 0.16 -1.53
CA SER A 113 -2.10 -1.06 -2.33
C SER A 113 -0.76 -1.45 -2.94
N ILE A 114 0.02 -0.49 -3.45
CA ILE A 114 1.39 -0.74 -3.93
C ILE A 114 2.27 -1.24 -2.78
N TYR A 115 2.27 -0.54 -1.64
CA TYR A 115 3.10 -0.96 -0.51
C TYR A 115 2.71 -2.35 0.01
N GLY A 116 1.43 -2.70 0.06
CA GLY A 116 1.02 -3.99 0.61
C GLY A 116 1.00 -5.17 -0.36
N LEU A 117 0.91 -4.92 -1.66
CA LEU A 117 0.83 -5.99 -2.67
C LEU A 117 2.14 -6.18 -3.43
N VAL A 118 2.99 -5.14 -3.50
CA VAL A 118 4.22 -5.13 -4.30
C VAL A 118 5.44 -5.01 -3.40
N VAL A 119 5.48 -4.02 -2.49
CA VAL A 119 6.68 -3.75 -1.68
C VAL A 119 6.81 -4.69 -0.48
N PHE A 120 5.72 -4.93 0.24
CA PHE A 120 5.66 -5.77 1.44
C PHE A 120 4.59 -6.86 1.31
N PRO A 121 4.64 -7.71 0.26
CA PRO A 121 3.65 -8.75 0.07
C PRO A 121 3.77 -9.79 1.18
N LYS A 122 2.74 -9.88 2.02
CA LYS A 122 2.67 -10.90 3.10
C LYS A 122 1.57 -11.91 2.90
N ALA A 123 0.48 -11.51 2.24
CA ALA A 123 -0.63 -12.39 1.90
C ALA A 123 -1.12 -12.09 0.49
N LEU A 124 -1.15 -13.11 -0.36
CA LEU A 124 -1.55 -12.95 -1.77
C LEU A 124 -2.91 -12.23 -1.90
N GLY A 125 -2.93 -11.12 -2.63
CA GLY A 125 -4.12 -10.32 -2.89
C GLY A 125 -4.66 -9.54 -1.69
N HIS A 126 -3.90 -9.41 -0.60
CA HIS A 126 -4.31 -8.73 0.62
C HIS A 126 -3.21 -7.78 1.12
N VAL A 127 -3.62 -6.63 1.67
CA VAL A 127 -2.71 -5.68 2.33
C VAL A 127 -2.73 -5.96 3.83
N ASP A 128 -1.56 -6.24 4.40
CA ASP A 128 -1.35 -6.52 5.82
C ASP A 128 -1.42 -5.26 6.69
N GLU A 129 -1.83 -5.41 7.95
CA GLU A 129 -1.96 -4.30 8.89
C GLU A 129 -0.68 -3.50 9.10
N VAL A 130 0.49 -4.13 9.05
CA VAL A 130 1.77 -3.43 9.26
C VAL A 130 2.04 -2.38 8.20
N VAL A 131 1.52 -2.57 6.98
CA VAL A 131 1.69 -1.64 5.85
C VAL A 131 1.02 -0.30 6.15
N THR A 132 -0.07 -0.30 6.92
CA THR A 132 -0.72 0.96 7.32
C THR A 132 0.14 1.81 8.25
N ASN A 133 1.21 1.24 8.84
CA ASN A 133 2.15 2.00 9.65
C ASN A 133 2.98 3.01 8.84
N LEU A 134 3.03 2.86 7.52
CA LEU A 134 3.67 3.82 6.61
C LEU A 134 2.89 5.12 6.47
N PHE A 135 1.61 5.12 6.88
CA PHE A 135 0.70 6.25 6.73
C PHE A 135 0.43 6.93 8.08
N ASN A 136 0.19 8.24 8.06
CA ASN A 136 -0.18 9.05 9.22
C ASN A 136 -1.68 8.97 9.52
#